data_AF-A0A951JSJ2-F1
#
_entry.id   AF-A0A951JSJ2-F1
#
_cell.length_a   1.000
_cell.length_b   1.000
_cell.length_c   1.000
_cell.angle_alpha   90.00
_cell.angle_beta   90.00
_cell.angle_gamma   90.00
#
_symmetry.space_group_name_H-M   'P 1'
#
loop_
_entity.id
_entity.type
_entity.pdbx_description
1 polymer ?
#
loop_
_entity_poly.entity_id
_entity_poly.type
_entity_poly.pdbx_seq_one_letter_code
_entity_poly.pdbx_strand_id
1 'polypeptide(L)'
;MPRLIVPLLLPLAAVACGSDAPDATTPGAQSGAAPSGPLPASCHSAYWPCVPRASDVDCARGPGDGPVFVRGPVEIITHDPYGLDDDRDGTGCDP
;
A
#
# COMPACT_ATOMS: atom_id res chain seq x y z
N MET A 1 -25.20 63.00 20.13
CA MET A 1 -24.03 63.08 19.23
C MET A 1 -23.73 61.66 18.73
N PRO A 2 -23.31 61.49 17.47
CA PRO A 2 -24.01 60.69 16.47
C PRO A 2 -23.72 59.18 16.49
N ARG A 3 -24.75 58.43 16.09
CA ARG A 3 -24.72 57.00 15.74
C ARG A 3 -23.84 56.81 14.50
N LEU A 4 -22.73 56.09 14.64
CA LEU A 4 -21.90 55.69 13.51
C LEU A 4 -22.52 54.48 12.82
N ILE A 5 -23.22 54.80 11.74
CA ILE A 5 -23.66 53.93 10.66
C ILE A 5 -22.44 53.68 9.76
N VAL A 6 -21.96 52.44 9.69
CA VAL A 6 -21.13 51.98 8.57
C VAL A 6 -21.63 50.59 8.19
N PRO A 7 -22.56 50.46 7.22
CA PRO A 7 -22.81 49.19 6.58
C PRO A 7 -21.70 49.03 5.53
N LEU A 8 -20.60 48.38 5.91
CA LEU A 8 -19.65 47.92 4.90
C LEU A 8 -20.26 46.68 4.25
N LEU A 9 -21.12 46.95 3.27
CA LEU A 9 -21.61 46.00 2.28
C LEU A 9 -20.41 45.40 1.55
N LEU A 10 -19.99 44.21 1.97
CA LEU A 10 -19.19 43.34 1.11
C LEU A 10 -20.09 42.88 -0.05
N PRO A 11 -19.70 43.10 -1.31
CA PRO A 11 -20.40 42.50 -2.42
C PRO A 11 -20.17 40.99 -2.41
N LEU A 12 -21.27 40.25 -2.54
CA LEU A 12 -21.32 38.85 -2.95
C LEU A 12 -20.46 38.66 -4.20
N ALA A 13 -19.25 38.13 -4.04
CA ALA A 13 -18.58 37.44 -5.13
C ALA A 13 -19.27 36.08 -5.27
N ALA A 14 -20.17 35.98 -6.24
CA ALA A 14 -20.74 34.71 -6.66
C ALA A 14 -19.60 33.80 -7.14
N VAL A 15 -19.27 32.78 -6.34
CA VAL A 15 -18.41 31.70 -6.84
C VAL A 15 -19.24 30.91 -7.84
N ALA A 16 -18.80 30.89 -9.09
CA ALA A 16 -19.39 30.06 -10.12
C ALA A 16 -19.20 28.58 -9.72
N CYS A 17 -20.30 27.84 -9.71
CA CYS A 17 -20.28 26.39 -9.57
C CYS A 17 -19.60 25.81 -10.82
N GLY A 18 -18.34 25.38 -10.69
CA GLY A 18 -17.69 24.54 -11.69
C GLY A 18 -18.31 23.14 -11.62
N SER A 19 -19.24 22.89 -12.53
CA SER A 19 -19.78 21.55 -12.82
C SER A 19 -18.99 21.02 -14.01
N ASP A 20 -18.23 19.94 -13.78
CA ASP A 20 -18.20 18.74 -14.62
C ASP A 20 -17.22 17.75 -13.99
N ALA A 21 -17.79 16.91 -13.12
CA ALA A 21 -17.14 15.73 -12.58
C ALA A 21 -16.94 14.70 -13.70
N PRO A 22 -15.87 13.89 -13.66
CA PRO A 22 -15.76 12.75 -14.55
C PRO A 22 -16.90 11.77 -14.26
N ASP A 23 -17.59 11.41 -15.33
CA ASP A 23 -18.66 10.44 -15.42
C ASP A 23 -18.29 9.14 -14.68
N ALA A 24 -18.87 8.96 -13.51
CA ALA A 24 -18.86 7.69 -12.78
C ALA A 24 -20.13 6.93 -13.16
N THR A 25 -20.07 6.18 -14.26
CA THR A 25 -20.98 5.06 -14.50
C THR A 25 -20.22 3.93 -15.16
N THR A 26 -19.72 3.00 -14.35
CA THR A 26 -20.01 1.56 -14.45
C THR A 26 -19.43 0.87 -13.21
N PRO A 27 -20.28 0.40 -12.26
CA PRO A 27 -19.88 -0.62 -11.30
C PRO A 27 -19.71 -1.95 -12.06
N GLY A 28 -18.53 -2.12 -12.66
CA GLY A 28 -18.06 -3.41 -13.16
C GLY A 28 -17.67 -4.26 -11.97
N ALA A 29 -18.68 -4.78 -11.27
CA ALA A 29 -18.47 -5.84 -10.30
C ALA A 29 -17.98 -7.08 -11.05
N GLN A 30 -16.72 -7.42 -10.76
CA GLN A 30 -16.16 -8.77 -10.69
C GLN A 30 -15.76 -9.43 -12.02
N SER A 31 -14.47 -9.31 -12.35
CA SER A 31 -13.74 -10.43 -12.92
C SER A 31 -12.56 -10.76 -12.00
N GLY A 32 -12.78 -11.74 -11.12
CA GLY A 32 -11.71 -12.48 -10.45
C GLY A 32 -11.14 -11.91 -9.16
N ALA A 33 -11.97 -11.67 -8.13
CA ALA A 33 -11.47 -11.93 -6.79
C ALA A 33 -11.26 -13.45 -6.67
N ALA A 34 -10.08 -13.91 -7.10
CA ALA A 34 -9.57 -15.21 -6.72
C ALA A 34 -9.64 -15.29 -5.18
N PRO A 35 -9.87 -16.47 -4.60
CA PRO A 35 -9.80 -16.60 -3.15
C PRO A 35 -8.44 -16.02 -2.69
N SER A 36 -8.45 -14.89 -1.98
CA SER A 36 -7.29 -14.30 -1.30
C SER A 36 -6.87 -15.16 -0.09
N GLY A 37 -7.08 -16.48 -0.19
CA GLY A 37 -6.48 -17.44 0.72
C GLY A 37 -5.07 -17.70 0.22
N PRO A 38 -4.07 -17.81 1.11
CA PRO A 38 -2.77 -18.29 0.73
C PRO A 38 -2.96 -19.63 0.01
N LEU A 39 -2.56 -19.71 -1.27
CA LEU A 39 -2.29 -21.00 -1.88
C LEU A 39 -1.32 -21.74 -0.94
N PRO A 40 -1.38 -23.08 -0.82
CA PRO A 40 -0.36 -23.82 -0.09
C PRO A 40 0.99 -23.56 -0.79
N ALA A 41 1.74 -22.60 -0.27
CA ALA A 41 2.94 -22.13 -0.91
C ALA A 41 4.07 -23.09 -0.57
N SER A 42 4.64 -23.72 -1.59
CA SER A 42 5.92 -24.40 -1.45
C SER A 42 6.98 -23.41 -0.98
N CYS A 43 7.90 -23.83 -0.11
CA CYS A 43 8.99 -22.98 0.35
C CYS A 43 9.96 -22.64 -0.78
N HIS A 44 10.43 -21.40 -0.77
CA HIS A 44 11.49 -20.93 -1.64
C HIS A 44 12.83 -21.45 -1.12
N SER A 45 13.56 -22.19 -1.96
CA SER A 45 14.79 -22.91 -1.58
C SER A 45 15.99 -22.00 -1.32
N ALA A 46 15.89 -20.72 -1.66
CA ALA A 46 16.94 -19.74 -1.39
C ALA A 46 16.91 -19.21 0.05
N TYR A 47 15.95 -19.61 0.88
CA TYR A 47 15.75 -19.07 2.22
C TYR A 47 15.55 -20.14 3.30
N TRP A 48 15.88 -19.79 4.54
CA TRP A 48 15.59 -20.57 5.75
C TRP A 48 15.23 -19.67 6.95
N PRO A 49 14.13 -19.91 7.69
CA PRO A 49 13.12 -20.95 7.51
C PRO A 49 12.24 -20.70 6.27
N CYS A 50 11.17 -21.47 6.12
CA CYS A 50 10.31 -21.43 4.93
C CYS A 50 9.81 -20.01 4.60
N VAL A 51 10.27 -19.47 3.47
CA VAL A 51 9.67 -18.31 2.80
C VAL A 51 8.74 -18.82 1.70
N PRO A 52 7.45 -18.44 1.70
CA PRO A 52 6.51 -18.82 0.64
C PRO A 52 7.00 -18.44 -0.77
N ARG A 53 6.70 -19.26 -1.77
CA ARG A 53 6.77 -18.81 -3.17
C ARG A 53 5.58 -17.92 -3.49
N ALA A 54 5.83 -16.63 -3.73
CA ALA A 54 4.84 -15.63 -4.10
C ALA A 54 5.42 -14.70 -5.17
N SER A 55 4.59 -13.78 -5.69
CA SER A 55 5.08 -12.74 -6.60
C SER A 55 6.00 -11.74 -5.90
N ASP A 56 5.74 -11.53 -4.61
CA ASP A 56 6.50 -10.65 -3.74
C ASP A 56 6.31 -11.08 -2.29
N VAL A 57 7.34 -10.94 -1.47
CA VAL A 57 7.33 -11.30 -0.06
C VAL A 57 8.06 -10.23 0.73
N ASP A 58 7.42 -9.71 1.76
CA ASP A 58 7.94 -8.63 2.59
C ASP A 58 8.19 -9.04 4.03
N CYS A 59 9.03 -8.25 4.71
CA CYS A 59 9.19 -8.33 6.14
C CYS A 59 7.98 -7.73 6.88
N ALA A 60 7.41 -8.47 7.83
CA ALA A 60 6.21 -8.07 8.56
C ALA A 60 6.35 -6.79 9.43
N ARG A 61 7.56 -6.29 9.66
CA ARG A 61 7.84 -5.03 10.40
C ARG A 61 8.20 -3.86 9.48
N GLY A 62 8.29 -4.08 8.17
CA GLY A 62 8.66 -3.07 7.19
C GLY A 62 7.44 -2.37 6.55
N PRO A 63 7.70 -1.39 5.66
CA PRO A 63 6.68 -0.68 4.91
C PRO A 63 6.10 -1.49 3.73
N GLY A 64 6.41 -2.79 3.63
CA GLY A 64 6.11 -3.64 2.49
C GLY A 64 4.66 -3.60 2.01
N ASP A 65 4.48 -3.70 0.70
CA ASP A 65 3.21 -3.67 -0.03
C ASP A 65 2.82 -5.02 -0.66
N GLY A 66 3.62 -6.03 -0.42
CA GLY A 66 3.53 -7.37 -0.95
C GLY A 66 2.30 -8.15 -0.48
N PRO A 67 1.87 -9.16 -1.26
CA PRO A 67 0.72 -10.00 -0.93
C PRO A 67 1.02 -10.98 0.23
N VAL A 68 2.29 -11.15 0.60
CA VAL A 68 2.75 -12.11 1.61
C VAL A 68 3.79 -11.46 2.51
N PHE A 69 3.68 -11.70 3.82
CA PHE A 69 4.63 -11.23 4.82
C PHE A 69 5.24 -12.38 5.60
N VAL A 70 6.53 -12.30 5.90
CA VAL A 70 7.25 -13.24 6.76
C VAL A 70 7.78 -12.55 8.01
N ARG A 71 7.99 -13.33 9.07
CA ARG A 71 8.65 -12.85 10.30
C ARG A 71 10.05 -13.43 10.32
N GLY A 72 11.05 -12.57 10.41
CA GLY A 72 12.44 -12.98 10.48
C GLY A 72 12.90 -13.41 11.87
N PRO A 73 14.19 -13.76 12.00
CA PRO A 73 15.20 -13.68 10.93
C PRO A 73 15.00 -14.73 9.83
N VAL A 74 15.38 -14.41 8.60
CA VAL A 74 15.37 -15.29 7.44
C VAL A 74 16.77 -15.35 6.84
N GLU A 75 17.44 -16.48 6.89
CA GLU A 75 18.75 -16.68 6.27
C GLU A 75 18.62 -16.83 4.75
N ILE A 76 19.55 -16.21 4.01
CA ILE A 76 19.67 -16.34 2.56
C ILE A 76 20.72 -17.39 2.22
N ILE A 77 20.27 -18.49 1.61
CA ILE A 77 21.11 -19.63 1.28
C ILE A 77 21.84 -19.43 -0.06
N THR A 78 21.20 -18.80 -1.05
CA THR A 78 21.78 -18.69 -2.41
C THR A 78 21.69 -17.30 -3.02
N HIS A 79 20.50 -16.70 -3.06
CA HIS A 79 20.25 -15.37 -3.61
C HIS A 79 19.01 -14.80 -2.94
N ASP A 80 18.86 -13.48 -2.99
CA ASP A 80 17.72 -12.77 -2.42
C ASP A 80 16.79 -12.23 -3.51
N PRO A 81 15.91 -13.09 -4.09
CA PRO A 81 15.00 -12.67 -5.16
C PRO A 81 13.86 -11.75 -4.68
N TYR A 82 13.58 -11.72 -3.37
CA TYR A 82 12.53 -10.87 -2.78
C TYR A 82 13.09 -9.59 -2.14
N GLY A 83 14.41 -9.43 -2.04
CA GLY A 83 15.00 -8.22 -1.44
C GLY A 83 14.74 -8.10 0.06
N LEU A 84 14.77 -9.21 0.80
CA LEU A 84 14.54 -9.22 2.25
C LEU A 84 15.76 -8.74 3.06
N ASP A 85 16.96 -8.75 2.46
CA ASP A 85 18.26 -8.42 3.06
C ASP A 85 18.84 -7.15 2.41
N ASP A 86 18.39 -6.00 2.93
CA ASP A 86 18.75 -4.69 2.41
C ASP A 86 20.23 -4.33 2.64
N ASP A 87 20.82 -4.79 3.74
CA ASP A 87 22.19 -4.48 4.13
C ASP A 87 23.22 -5.52 3.62
N ARG A 88 22.73 -6.64 3.08
CA ARG A 88 23.48 -7.71 2.40
C ARG A 88 24.38 -8.49 3.34
N ASP A 89 23.92 -8.74 4.56
CA ASP A 89 24.68 -9.51 5.55
C ASP A 89 24.42 -11.03 5.48
N GLY A 90 23.46 -11.45 4.65
CA GLY A 90 23.02 -12.84 4.50
C GLY A 90 21.77 -13.18 5.32
N THR A 91 21.21 -12.23 6.06
CA THR A 91 20.01 -12.36 6.87
C THR A 91 19.00 -11.29 6.47
N GLY A 92 17.79 -11.72 6.12
CA GLY A 92 16.67 -10.84 5.86
C GLY A 92 15.73 -10.73 7.06
N CYS A 93 14.97 -9.63 7.08
CA CYS A 93 13.97 -9.33 8.10
C CYS A 93 14.51 -9.34 9.54
N ASP A 94 15.62 -8.64 9.78
CA ASP A 94 16.20 -8.50 11.11
C ASP A 94 15.23 -7.96 12.16
N PRO A 95 15.39 -8.37 13.43
CA PRO A 95 14.48 -8.04 14.52
C PRO A 95 14.46 -6.56 14.94
#